data_AF-A0A7T5JDP8-F1
#
_entry.id   AF-A0A7T5JDP8-F1
#
_cell.length_a   1.000
_cell.length_b   1.000
_cell.length_c   1.000
_cell.angle_alpha   90.00
_cell.angle_beta   90.00
_cell.angle_gamma   90.00
#
_symmetry.space_group_name_H-M   'P 1'
#
loop_
_entity.id
_entity.type
_entity.pdbx_description
1 polymer ?
#
loop_
_entity_poly.entity_id
_entity_poly.type
_entity_poly.pdbx_seq_one_letter_code
_entity_poly.pdbx_strand_id
1 'polypeptide(L)'
;MLSAAHLEQALLDHLRQLPTEKQQEVLDFAEFLRQKVSSPPALPAKPSLQQLARLPLSQRHQALEPFVTETAKDFRDDPELTEFAALDSEDWEFPDDEP
;
A
#
# COMPACT_ATOMS: atom_id res chain seq x y z
N MET A 1 -12.63 -29.50 20.20
CA MET A 1 -12.33 -28.05 20.15
C MET A 1 -11.25 -27.77 21.19
N LEU A 2 -10.01 -27.54 20.78
CA LEU A 2 -8.96 -27.10 21.70
C LEU A 2 -9.27 -25.64 22.06
N SER A 3 -9.60 -25.37 23.32
CA SER A 3 -9.81 -23.99 23.77
C SER A 3 -8.48 -23.23 23.80
N ALA A 4 -8.53 -21.89 23.71
CA ALA A 4 -7.34 -21.05 23.80
C ALA A 4 -6.46 -21.38 25.02
N ALA A 5 -7.09 -21.70 26.16
CA ALA A 5 -6.41 -22.14 27.36
C ALA A 5 -5.54 -23.41 27.19
N HIS A 6 -5.96 -24.38 26.38
CA HIS A 6 -5.16 -25.59 26.11
C HIS A 6 -3.94 -25.25 25.24
N LEU A 7 -4.08 -24.30 24.32
CA LEU A 7 -2.99 -23.88 23.45
C LEU A 7 -1.96 -23.03 24.21
N GLU A 8 -2.42 -22.12 25.08
CA GLU A 8 -1.56 -21.35 25.99
C GLU A 8 -0.75 -22.27 26.91
N GLN A 9 -1.40 -23.27 27.50
CA GLN A 9 -0.74 -24.22 28.38
C GLN A 9 0.30 -25.05 27.63
N ALA A 10 -0.02 -25.55 26.43
CA ALA A 10 0.91 -26.31 25.60
C ALA A 10 2.14 -25.46 25.20
N LEU A 11 1.94 -24.18 24.86
CA LEU A 11 3.04 -23.27 24.54
C LEU A 11 3.94 -23.00 25.76
N LEU A 12 3.37 -22.81 26.95
CA LEU A 12 4.13 -22.62 28.18
C LEU A 12 4.94 -23.85 28.55
N ASP A 13 4.36 -25.04 28.40
CA ASP A 13 5.06 -26.29 28.70
C ASP A 13 6.21 -26.53 27.71
N HIS A 14 6.03 -26.21 26.42
CA HIS A 14 7.12 -26.25 25.45
C HIS A 14 8.22 -25.22 25.72
N LEU A 15 7.85 -23.98 26.09
CA LEU A 15 8.83 -22.95 26.47
C LEU A 15 9.70 -23.39 27.65
N ARG A 16 9.10 -24.02 28.67
CA ARG A 16 9.83 -24.50 29.85
C ARG A 16 10.80 -25.65 29.56
N GLN A 17 10.55 -26.42 28.50
CA GLN A 17 11.43 -27.53 28.08
C GLN A 17 12.66 -27.05 27.31
N LEU A 18 12.68 -25.80 26.85
CA LEU A 18 13.82 -25.25 26.11
C LEU A 18 14.98 -24.88 27.05
N PRO A 19 16.24 -24.94 26.57
CA PRO A 19 17.38 -24.34 27.26
C PRO A 19 17.21 -22.83 27.48
N THR A 20 17.87 -22.28 28.50
CA THR A 20 17.71 -20.88 28.92
C THR A 20 17.99 -19.88 27.80
N GLU A 21 19.00 -20.14 26.96
CA GLU A 21 19.31 -19.29 25.81
C GLU A 21 18.17 -19.25 24.79
N LYS A 22 17.52 -20.40 24.56
CA LYS A 22 16.38 -20.50 23.61
C LYS A 22 15.10 -19.92 24.18
N GLN A 23 14.92 -19.96 25.50
CA GLN A 23 13.81 -19.26 26.15
C GLN A 23 13.94 -17.75 25.94
N GLN A 24 15.15 -17.20 26.12
CA GLN A 24 15.39 -15.78 25.91
C GLN A 24 15.14 -15.37 24.45
N GLU A 25 15.60 -16.15 23.48
CA GLU A 25 15.37 -15.89 22.05
C GLU A 25 13.86 -15.79 21.71
N VAL A 26 13.04 -16.67 22.28
CA VAL A 26 11.58 -16.63 22.07
C VAL A 26 10.93 -15.42 22.74
N LEU A 27 11.41 -15.03 23.93
CA LEU A 27 10.94 -13.82 24.61
C LEU A 27 11.30 -12.56 23.81
N ASP A 28 12.53 -12.47 23.33
CA ASP A 28 13.00 -11.37 22.49
C ASP A 28 12.18 -11.28 21.20
N PHE A 29 11.89 -12.43 20.56
CA PHE A 29 11.02 -12.49 19.39
C PHE A 29 9.58 -12.05 19.69
N ALA A 30 9.02 -12.47 20.82
CA ALA A 30 7.67 -12.06 21.23
C ALA A 30 7.61 -10.55 21.52
N GLU A 31 8.66 -9.98 22.12
CA GLU A 31 8.78 -8.54 22.32
C GLU A 31 8.88 -7.80 20.99
N PHE A 32 9.72 -8.28 20.07
CA PHE A 32 9.82 -7.76 18.71
C PHE A 32 8.46 -7.74 18.01
N LEU A 33 7.70 -8.83 18.10
CA LEU A 33 6.34 -8.89 17.53
C LEU A 33 5.41 -7.86 18.17
N ARG A 34 5.44 -7.70 19.49
CA ARG A 34 4.65 -6.67 20.18
C ARG A 34 5.03 -5.26 19.70
N GLN A 35 6.32 -4.96 19.60
CA GLN A 35 6.80 -3.65 19.13
C GLN A 35 6.37 -3.39 17.67
N LYS A 36 6.42 -4.42 16.82
CA LYS A 36 5.99 -4.32 15.41
C LYS A 36 4.48 -4.15 15.24
N VAL A 37 3.67 -4.73 16.14
CA VAL A 37 2.21 -4.57 16.13
C VAL A 37 1.79 -3.24 16.77
N SER A 38 2.50 -2.79 17.81
CA SER A 38 2.22 -1.52 18.50
C SER A 38 2.79 -0.29 17.78
N SER A 39 3.75 -0.46 16.88
CA SER A 39 4.21 0.59 15.97
C SER A 39 3.44 0.46 14.65
N PRO A 40 2.32 1.18 14.45
CA PRO A 40 1.74 1.27 13.12
C PRO A 40 2.86 1.76 12.17
N PRO A 41 3.00 1.20 10.97
CA PRO A 41 3.93 1.75 9.99
C PRO A 41 3.56 3.22 9.82
N ALA A 42 4.49 4.12 10.13
CA ALA A 42 4.38 5.56 9.92
C ALA A 42 4.43 5.91 8.42
N LEU A 43 3.83 5.08 7.57
CA LEU A 43 3.43 5.49 6.26
C LEU A 43 2.15 6.28 6.47
N PRO A 44 2.09 7.57 6.11
CA PRO A 44 0.82 8.28 6.10
C PRO A 44 -0.13 7.40 5.27
N ALA A 45 -1.19 6.91 5.89
CA ALA A 45 -2.17 6.07 5.22
C ALA A 45 -2.60 6.84 3.97
N LYS A 46 -2.16 6.38 2.80
CA LYS A 46 -2.47 7.06 1.55
C LYS A 46 -3.99 7.15 1.49
N PRO A 47 -4.57 8.37 1.42
CA PRO A 47 -6.01 8.50 1.36
C PRO A 47 -6.53 7.68 0.19
N SER A 48 -7.62 6.96 0.38
CA SER A 48 -8.27 6.24 -0.71
C SER A 48 -8.65 7.22 -1.82
N LEU A 49 -8.81 6.75 -3.05
CA LEU A 49 -9.23 7.61 -4.17
C LEU A 49 -10.56 8.32 -3.88
N GLN A 50 -11.47 7.64 -3.17
CA GLN A 50 -12.73 8.23 -2.72
C GLN A 50 -12.52 9.35 -1.70
N GLN A 51 -11.54 9.20 -0.79
CA GLN A 51 -11.18 10.25 0.17
C GLN A 51 -10.52 11.44 -0.54
N LEU A 52 -9.62 11.20 -1.49
CA LEU A 52 -8.99 12.25 -2.31
C LEU A 52 -10.02 13.06 -3.10
N ALA A 53 -10.99 12.40 -3.74
CA ALA A 53 -12.03 13.06 -4.51
C ALA A 53 -12.90 14.02 -3.67
N ARG A 54 -13.02 13.77 -2.36
CA ARG A 54 -13.79 14.61 -1.44
C ARG A 54 -13.01 15.85 -0.96
N LEU A 55 -11.69 15.89 -1.16
CA LEU A 55 -10.88 17.04 -0.78
C LEU A 55 -11.02 18.20 -1.80
N PRO A 56 -10.77 19.46 -1.38
CA PRO A 56 -10.62 20.59 -2.29
C PRO A 56 -9.48 20.36 -3.28
N LEU A 57 -9.59 20.92 -4.49
CA LEU A 57 -8.64 20.70 -5.58
C LEU A 57 -7.19 21.02 -5.19
N SER A 58 -6.97 22.09 -4.43
CA SER A 58 -5.66 22.49 -3.93
C SER A 58 -4.99 21.42 -3.05
N GLN A 59 -5.78 20.74 -2.20
CA GLN A 59 -5.28 19.67 -1.33
C GLN A 59 -5.03 18.38 -2.09
N ARG A 60 -5.81 18.09 -3.14
CA ARG A 60 -5.58 16.92 -4.00
C ARG A 60 -4.20 16.99 -4.64
N HIS A 61 -3.81 18.16 -5.17
CA HIS A 61 -2.54 18.34 -5.83
C HIS A 61 -1.35 18.08 -4.89
N GLN A 62 -1.45 18.56 -3.64
CA GLN A 62 -0.44 18.29 -2.61
C GLN A 62 -0.32 16.79 -2.28
N ALA A 63 -1.44 16.07 -2.23
CA ALA A 63 -1.43 14.63 -1.96
C ALA A 63 -0.89 13.80 -3.14
N LEU A 64 -1.01 14.31 -4.37
CA LEU A 64 -0.54 13.65 -5.58
C LEU A 64 0.89 14.03 -5.97
N GLU A 65 1.42 15.16 -5.48
CA GLU A 65 2.78 15.65 -5.74
C GLU A 65 3.88 14.57 -5.73
N PRO A 66 3.98 13.69 -4.70
CA PRO A 66 5.06 12.70 -4.67
C PRO A 66 4.99 11.67 -5.81
N PHE A 67 3.83 11.50 -6.46
CA PHE A 67 3.64 10.54 -7.55
C PHE A 67 3.85 11.18 -8.93
N VAL A 68 3.78 12.51 -9.04
CA VAL A 68 3.84 13.23 -10.34
C VAL A 68 5.12 12.90 -11.11
N THR A 69 6.27 12.82 -10.43
CA THR A 69 7.56 12.56 -11.08
C THR A 69 7.64 11.14 -11.64
N GLU A 70 7.11 10.16 -10.91
CA GLU A 70 7.05 8.76 -11.33
C GLU A 70 6.09 8.63 -12.52
N THR A 71 4.89 9.19 -12.42
CA THR A 71 3.91 9.20 -13.52
C THR A 71 4.45 9.89 -14.79
N ALA A 72 5.20 10.98 -14.65
CA ALA A 72 5.82 11.67 -15.80
C ALA A 72 6.98 10.86 -16.43
N LYS A 73 7.58 9.93 -15.68
CA LYS A 73 8.54 8.99 -16.24
C LYS A 73 7.80 7.87 -16.99
N ASP A 74 6.77 7.28 -16.38
CA ASP A 74 5.96 6.23 -17.01
C ASP A 74 5.37 6.72 -18.34
N PHE A 75 4.82 7.94 -18.37
CA PHE A 75 4.29 8.55 -19.59
C PHE A 75 5.33 8.70 -20.73
N ARG A 76 6.62 8.82 -20.40
CA ARG A 76 7.69 8.93 -21.41
C ARG A 76 8.17 7.57 -21.89
N ASP A 77 8.20 6.59 -20.99
CA ASP A 77 8.80 5.29 -21.24
C ASP A 77 7.77 4.27 -21.78
N ASP A 78 6.47 4.51 -21.55
CA ASP A 78 5.37 3.64 -21.97
C ASP A 78 4.59 4.24 -23.17
N PRO A 79 4.76 3.67 -24.39
CA PRO A 79 4.04 4.16 -25.57
C PRO A 79 2.53 3.96 -25.47
N GLU A 80 2.04 2.98 -24.71
CA GLU A 80 0.60 2.73 -24.54
C GLU A 80 -0.10 3.93 -23.85
N LEU A 81 0.61 4.60 -22.95
CA LEU A 81 0.12 5.80 -22.26
C LEU A 81 0.09 7.05 -23.16
N THR A 82 0.72 6.99 -24.34
CA THR A 82 0.76 8.08 -25.31
C THR A 82 -0.12 7.85 -26.54
N GLU A 83 -0.82 6.72 -26.61
CA GLU A 83 -1.68 6.36 -27.76
C GLU A 83 -2.72 7.43 -28.08
N PHE A 84 -3.33 8.03 -27.05
CA PHE A 84 -4.33 9.10 -27.23
C PHE A 84 -3.74 10.43 -27.71
N ALA A 85 -2.43 10.64 -27.56
CA ALA A 85 -1.75 11.84 -28.06
C ALA A 85 -1.24 11.67 -29.50
N ALA A 86 -1.14 10.42 -29.98
CA ALA A 86 -0.72 10.09 -31.34
C ALA A 86 -1.85 10.18 -32.37
N LEU A 87 -3.11 10.14 -31.91
CA LEU A 87 -4.26 10.45 -32.75
C LEU A 87 -4.30 11.97 -32.98
N ASP A 88 -3.86 12.40 -34.16
CA ASP A 88 -4.06 13.79 -34.58
C ASP A 88 -5.57 14.07 -34.60
N SER A 89 -5.94 15.30 -34.29
CA SER A 89 -7.32 15.79 -34.27
C SER A 89 -8.07 15.68 -35.61
N GLU A 90 -7.40 15.15 -36.64
CA GLU A 90 -7.87 14.99 -38.02
C GLU A 90 -8.83 13.81 -38.20
N ASP A 91 -8.90 12.85 -37.26
CA ASP A 91 -9.81 11.70 -37.35
C ASP A 91 -11.21 11.99 -36.78
N TRP A 92 -11.46 13.23 -36.32
CA TRP A 92 -12.80 13.71 -35.98
C TRP A 92 -13.53 14.23 -37.23
N GLU A 93 -13.63 13.42 -38.29
CA GLU A 93 -14.55 13.71 -39.40
C GLU A 93 -15.99 13.60 -38.88
N PHE A 94 -16.64 14.75 -38.65
CA PHE A 94 -18.08 14.78 -38.43
C PHE A 94 -18.77 14.53 -39.77
N PRO A 95 -19.61 13.48 -39.91
CA PRO A 95 -20.19 13.09 -41.19
C PRO A 95 -21.17 14.11 -41.81
N ASP A 96 -21.35 15.28 -41.19
CA ASP A 96 -22.28 16.33 -41.65
C ASP A 96 -21.56 17.59 -42.18
N ASP A 97 -20.22 17.61 -42.27
CA ASP A 97 -19.49 18.69 -42.97
C ASP A 97 -19.36 18.37 -44.48
N GLU A 98 -20.49 18.32 -45.18
CA GLU A 98 -20.54 18.41 -46.65
C GLU A 98 -21.37 19.68 -47.04
N PRO A 99 -20.86 20.57 -47.91
CA PRO A 99 -21.45 21.89 -48.18
C PRO A 99 -22.79 21.89 -48.93
#